data_AF-A0A0R1TQV5-F1
#
_entry.id   AF-A0A0R1TQV5-F1
#
_cell.length_a   1.000
_cell.length_b   1.000
_cell.length_c   1.000
_cell.angle_alpha   90.00
_cell.angle_beta   90.00
_cell.angle_gamma   90.00
#
_symmetry.space_group_name_H-M   'P 1'
#
loop_
_entity.id
_entity.type
_entity.pdbx_description
1 polymer ?
#
loop_
_entity_poly.entity_id
_entity_poly.type
_entity_poly.pdbx_seq_one_letter_code
_entity_poly.pdbx_strand_id
1 'polypeptide(L)'
;MKQKISELIKEYRKKRGLTQQELAEGICTQAIISKIEKGITNPLVDIFSALCQRLAIPSERILQFLEVKRSLTGSENVFAKEYRQLYYERNYQAIKFFLEHLLDYDELPVDNKYYYDWLRAEVTFYYEKEQQAGLKALETVYKAVM
;
A
#
# COMPACT_ATOMS: atom_id res chain seq x y z
N MET A 1 15.48 -7.25 1.57
CA MET A 1 14.42 -6.20 1.60
C MET A 1 14.94 -4.76 1.65
N LYS A 2 15.91 -4.36 2.51
CA LYS A 2 16.31 -2.93 2.68
C LYS A 2 16.85 -2.20 1.43
N GLN A 3 17.60 -2.87 0.57
CA GLN A 3 18.21 -2.23 -0.62
C GLN A 3 17.16 -1.80 -1.66
N LYS A 4 16.04 -2.51 -1.69
CA LYS A 4 15.03 -2.28 -2.70
C LYS A 4 14.46 -0.85 -2.53
N ILE A 5 13.76 -0.52 -1.44
CA ILE A 5 12.96 0.74 -1.39
C ILE A 5 13.84 1.98 -1.65
N SER A 6 15.10 1.93 -1.20
CA SER A 6 16.10 2.97 -1.44
C SER A 6 16.38 3.24 -2.92
N GLU A 7 16.42 2.20 -3.76
CA GLU A 7 16.69 2.30 -5.19
C GLU A 7 15.48 2.89 -5.93
N LEU A 8 14.26 2.44 -5.61
CA LEU A 8 13.03 2.91 -6.24
C LEU A 8 12.83 4.42 -6.02
N ILE A 9 12.91 4.87 -4.76
CA ILE A 9 12.72 6.29 -4.41
C ILE A 9 13.80 7.15 -5.09
N LYS A 10 15.07 6.71 -5.05
CA LYS A 10 16.18 7.43 -5.65
C LYS A 10 16.10 7.51 -7.16
N GLU A 11 15.70 6.43 -7.82
CA GLU A 11 15.49 6.36 -9.27
C GLU A 11 14.44 7.38 -9.69
N TYR A 12 13.26 7.34 -9.08
CA TYR A 12 12.16 8.22 -9.46
C TYR A 12 12.42 9.68 -9.09
N ARG A 13 13.06 9.96 -7.96
CA ARG A 13 13.49 11.33 -7.62
C ARG A 13 14.38 11.91 -8.70
N LYS A 14 15.39 11.15 -9.14
CA LYS A 14 16.29 11.58 -10.21
C LYS A 14 15.57 11.76 -11.54
N LYS A 15 14.65 10.85 -11.90
CA LYS A 15 13.83 10.98 -13.12
C LYS A 15 12.97 12.26 -13.11
N ARG A 16 12.51 12.69 -11.93
CA ARG A 16 11.74 13.91 -11.74
C ARG A 16 12.61 15.17 -11.60
N GLY A 17 13.94 15.05 -11.60
CA GLY A 17 14.86 16.18 -11.46
C GLY A 17 14.85 16.84 -10.08
N LEU A 18 14.27 16.22 -9.06
CA LEU A 18 14.13 16.80 -7.72
C LEU A 18 15.41 16.61 -6.91
N THR A 19 15.77 17.60 -6.10
CA THR A 19 16.72 17.46 -4.99
C THR A 19 16.09 16.65 -3.85
N GLN A 20 16.92 16.14 -2.94
CA GLN A 20 16.41 15.44 -1.75
C GLN A 20 15.63 16.40 -0.83
N GLN A 21 15.94 17.69 -0.85
CA GLN A 21 15.23 18.70 -0.07
C GLN A 21 13.84 18.96 -0.64
N GLU A 22 13.72 19.16 -1.95
CA GLU A 22 12.42 19.33 -2.63
C GLU A 22 11.55 18.08 -2.48
N LEU A 23 12.13 16.88 -2.57
CA LEU A 23 11.39 15.65 -2.30
C LEU A 23 10.88 15.59 -0.84
N ALA A 24 11.64 16.11 0.12
CA ALA A 24 11.30 16.05 1.54
C ALA A 24 10.21 17.06 1.95
N GLU A 25 10.06 18.16 1.23
CA GLU A 25 9.29 19.34 1.66
C GLU A 25 7.84 19.00 2.06
N GLY A 26 7.43 19.29 3.30
CA GLY A 26 6.08 18.95 3.77
C GLY A 26 5.78 17.46 3.95
N ILE A 27 6.78 16.56 3.81
CA ILE A 27 6.65 15.12 4.09
C ILE A 27 7.56 14.73 5.27
N CYS A 28 8.85 15.05 5.18
CA CYS A 28 9.84 14.70 6.20
C CYS A 28 11.07 15.61 6.08
N THR A 29 12.16 15.27 6.76
CA THR A 29 13.42 16.02 6.63
C THR A 29 14.28 15.49 5.47
N GLN A 30 15.09 16.35 4.86
CA GLN A 30 16.06 15.93 3.83
C GLN A 30 17.00 14.82 4.36
N ALA A 31 17.35 14.87 5.66
CA ALA A 31 18.15 13.84 6.30
C ALA A 31 17.44 12.47 6.31
N ILE A 32 16.12 12.43 6.49
CA ILE A 32 15.33 11.20 6.38
C ILE A 32 15.37 10.67 4.95
N ILE A 33 15.16 11.52 3.93
CA ILE A 33 15.30 11.12 2.52
C ILE A 33 16.70 10.56 2.23
N SER A 34 17.76 11.21 2.72
CA SER A 34 19.11 10.68 2.53
C SER A 34 19.31 9.32 3.20
N LYS A 35 18.73 9.07 4.38
CA LYS A 35 18.83 7.76 5.05
C LYS A 35 18.02 6.69 4.29
N ILE A 36 16.86 7.05 3.75
CA ILE A 36 16.04 6.18 2.90
C ILE A 36 16.81 5.80 1.64
N GLU A 37 17.32 6.77 0.88
CA GLU A 37 18.04 6.53 -0.38
C GLU A 37 19.39 5.80 -0.21
N LYS A 38 19.91 5.74 1.03
CA LYS A 38 21.10 4.96 1.40
C LYS A 38 20.75 3.57 1.95
N GLY A 39 19.46 3.23 2.09
CA GLY A 39 19.00 1.97 2.67
C GLY A 39 19.26 1.84 4.17
N ILE A 40 19.57 2.96 4.85
CA ILE A 40 19.87 2.99 6.29
C ILE A 40 18.58 2.83 7.11
N THR A 41 17.49 3.44 6.64
CA THR A 41 16.17 3.37 7.29
C THR A 41 15.08 3.10 6.26
N ASN A 42 14.05 2.37 6.68
CA ASN A 42 12.83 2.24 5.89
C ASN A 42 11.88 3.38 6.26
N PRO A 43 11.22 4.02 5.28
CA PRO A 43 10.17 4.98 5.58
C PRO A 43 9.01 4.31 6.31
N LEU A 44 8.35 5.06 7.19
CA LEU A 44 7.02 4.72 7.66
C LEU A 44 6.04 4.72 6.49
N VAL A 45 4.91 4.04 6.64
CA VAL A 45 3.93 3.87 5.55
C VAL A 45 3.43 5.22 5.03
N ASP A 46 3.14 6.19 5.89
CA ASP A 46 2.72 7.55 5.46
C ASP A 46 3.80 8.25 4.64
N ILE A 47 5.04 8.20 5.12
CA ILE A 47 6.17 8.81 4.42
C ILE A 47 6.36 8.12 3.07
N PHE A 48 6.32 6.78 3.04
CA PHE A 48 6.46 6.03 1.80
C PHE A 48 5.35 6.38 0.80
N SER A 49 4.09 6.40 1.24
CA SER A 49 2.94 6.75 0.43
C SER A 49 3.04 8.16 -0.14
N ALA A 50 3.34 9.15 0.72
CA ALA A 50 3.49 10.54 0.31
C ALA A 50 4.66 10.73 -0.68
N LEU A 51 5.77 10.01 -0.48
CA LEU A 51 6.89 10.04 -1.42
C LEU A 51 6.52 9.41 -2.77
N CYS A 52 5.85 8.26 -2.77
CA CYS A 52 5.38 7.61 -3.99
C CYS A 52 4.40 8.50 -4.78
N GLN A 53 3.48 9.17 -4.09
CA GLN A 53 2.55 10.14 -4.69
C GLN A 53 3.30 11.33 -5.30
N ARG A 54 4.21 11.97 -4.55
CA ARG A 54 5.00 13.11 -5.06
C ARG A 54 5.86 12.74 -6.26
N LEU A 55 6.45 11.56 -6.24
CA LEU A 55 7.25 11.04 -7.34
C LEU A 55 6.42 10.52 -8.50
N ALA A 56 5.09 10.40 -8.29
CA ALA A 56 4.13 9.78 -9.18
C ALA A 56 4.69 8.48 -9.75
N ILE A 57 5.06 7.59 -8.83
CA ILE A 57 5.52 6.23 -9.14
C ILE A 57 4.29 5.40 -9.50
N PRO A 58 4.27 4.74 -10.68
CA PRO A 58 3.17 3.85 -11.04
C PRO A 58 2.98 2.74 -10.01
N SER A 59 1.72 2.44 -9.70
CA SER A 59 1.33 1.40 -8.75
C SER A 59 1.90 0.03 -9.12
N GLU A 60 1.99 -0.28 -10.42
CA GLU A 60 2.56 -1.53 -10.93
C GLU A 60 4.04 -1.63 -10.61
N ARG A 61 4.75 -0.51 -10.66
CA ARG A 61 6.16 -0.47 -10.27
C ARG A 61 6.29 -0.68 -8.78
N ILE A 62 5.46 -0.06 -7.95
CA ILE A 62 5.46 -0.28 -6.49
C ILE A 62 5.18 -1.75 -6.16
N LEU A 63 4.19 -2.37 -6.81
CA LEU A 63 3.83 -3.77 -6.64
C LEU A 63 4.95 -4.74 -7.01
N GLN A 64 5.51 -4.61 -8.23
CA GLN A 64 6.68 -5.38 -8.68
C GLN A 64 7.81 -5.29 -7.66
N PHE A 65 7.94 -4.11 -7.06
CA PHE A 65 9.01 -3.76 -6.18
C PHE A 65 8.88 -4.33 -4.77
N LEU A 66 7.66 -4.37 -4.24
CA LEU A 66 7.33 -4.97 -2.95
C LEU A 66 7.36 -6.51 -3.00
N GLU A 67 7.74 -7.11 -4.14
CA GLU A 67 7.63 -8.55 -4.38
C GLU A 67 6.21 -9.07 -4.13
N VAL A 68 5.21 -8.18 -4.17
CA VAL A 68 3.81 -8.57 -4.31
C VAL A 68 3.74 -9.15 -5.71
N LYS A 69 4.03 -10.45 -5.80
CA LYS A 69 3.86 -11.21 -7.03
C LYS A 69 2.46 -10.87 -7.49
N ARG A 70 2.33 -10.31 -8.69
CA ARG A 70 1.08 -10.36 -9.42
C ARG A 70 0.78 -11.85 -9.65
N SER A 71 0.23 -12.54 -8.67
CA SER A 71 -0.65 -13.70 -8.93
C SER A 71 -1.98 -13.14 -9.43
N LEU A 72 -1.91 -12.36 -10.52
CA LEU A 72 -3.06 -12.03 -11.35
C LEU A 72 -3.20 -13.06 -12.49
N THR A 73 -2.26 -14.01 -12.59
CA THR A 73 -2.27 -15.10 -13.56
C THR A 73 -2.12 -16.43 -12.81
N GLY A 74 -3.20 -16.87 -12.19
CA GLY A 74 -3.24 -18.14 -11.46
C GLY A 74 -4.15 -18.01 -10.26
N SER A 75 -4.86 -19.08 -9.94
CA SER A 75 -5.78 -19.27 -8.81
C SER A 75 -5.17 -19.04 -7.40
N GLU A 76 -4.04 -18.36 -7.30
CA GLU A 76 -3.42 -18.00 -6.03
C GLU A 76 -3.99 -16.66 -5.55
N ASN A 77 -4.73 -16.72 -4.44
CA ASN A 77 -5.31 -15.58 -3.75
C ASN A 77 -4.23 -14.49 -3.51
N VAL A 78 -4.39 -13.33 -4.14
CA VAL A 78 -3.50 -12.15 -4.10
C VAL A 78 -3.24 -11.68 -2.67
N PHE A 79 -4.14 -12.04 -1.75
CA PHE A 79 -4.07 -11.66 -0.35
C PHE A 79 -3.45 -12.72 0.57
N ALA A 80 -3.08 -13.90 0.06
CA ALA A 80 -2.79 -15.04 0.92
C ALA A 80 -1.44 -14.97 1.67
N LYS A 81 -0.38 -14.33 1.17
CA LYS A 81 0.93 -14.36 1.86
C LYS A 81 1.33 -13.02 2.44
N GLU A 82 1.26 -11.96 1.66
CA GLU A 82 1.78 -10.64 2.00
C GLU A 82 0.80 -9.86 2.90
N TYR A 83 -0.51 -10.05 2.72
CA TYR A 83 -1.54 -9.31 3.49
C TYR A 83 -1.83 -9.92 4.86
N ARG A 84 -1.59 -11.22 5.05
CA ARG A 84 -1.72 -11.85 6.39
C ARG A 84 -0.87 -11.13 7.42
N GLN A 85 0.36 -10.74 7.06
CA GLN A 85 1.24 -10.04 7.97
C GLN A 85 0.73 -8.64 8.33
N LEU A 86 0.29 -7.86 7.34
CA LEU A 86 -0.28 -6.52 7.57
C LEU A 86 -1.54 -6.56 8.43
N TYR A 87 -2.38 -7.58 8.21
CA TYR A 87 -3.57 -7.84 9.02
C TYR A 87 -3.20 -8.20 10.47
N TYR A 88 -2.24 -9.11 10.69
CA TYR A 88 -1.78 -9.46 12.04
C TYR A 88 -1.15 -8.27 12.79
N GLU A 89 -0.42 -7.43 12.07
CA GLU A 89 0.17 -6.20 12.61
C GLU A 89 -0.89 -5.08 12.81
N ARG A 90 -2.15 -5.32 12.43
CA ARG A 90 -3.25 -4.34 12.44
C ARG A 90 -2.88 -3.01 11.79
N ASN A 91 -2.05 -3.08 10.75
CA ASN A 91 -1.57 -1.90 10.04
C ASN A 91 -2.61 -1.45 9.01
N TYR A 92 -3.76 -0.99 9.50
CA TYR A 92 -4.91 -0.61 8.67
C TYR A 92 -4.60 0.52 7.67
N GLN A 93 -3.63 1.36 7.99
CA GLN A 93 -3.15 2.40 7.11
C GLN A 93 -2.41 1.83 5.89
N ALA A 94 -1.53 0.84 6.10
CA ALA A 94 -0.91 0.11 4.99
C ALA A 94 -1.98 -0.60 4.17
N ILE A 95 -2.90 -1.31 4.82
CA ILE A 95 -4.00 -2.01 4.15
C ILE A 95 -4.80 -1.03 3.27
N LYS A 96 -5.19 0.13 3.80
CA LYS A 96 -5.88 1.18 3.05
C LYS A 96 -5.09 1.60 1.80
N PHE A 97 -3.81 1.89 1.96
CA PHE A 97 -2.96 2.29 0.84
C PHE A 97 -2.90 1.21 -0.26
N PHE A 98 -2.73 -0.06 0.13
CA PHE A 98 -2.74 -1.17 -0.82
C PHE A 98 -4.06 -1.28 -1.57
N LEU A 99 -5.20 -1.23 -0.85
CA LEU A 99 -6.53 -1.34 -1.45
C LEU A 99 -6.83 -0.20 -2.42
N GLU A 100 -6.45 1.04 -2.10
CA GLU A 100 -6.82 2.23 -2.87
C GLU A 100 -5.85 2.54 -4.02
N HIS A 101 -4.58 2.17 -3.89
CA HIS A 101 -3.54 2.66 -4.80
C HIS A 101 -2.80 1.53 -5.52
N LEU A 102 -2.87 0.30 -5.03
CA LEU A 102 -2.10 -0.81 -5.58
C LEU A 102 -2.98 -1.92 -6.16
N LEU A 103 -4.28 -1.91 -5.91
CA LEU A 103 -5.20 -2.88 -6.48
C LEU A 103 -6.21 -2.17 -7.37
N ASP A 104 -6.44 -2.74 -8.55
CA ASP A 104 -7.58 -2.38 -9.38
C ASP A 104 -8.73 -3.36 -9.05
N TYR A 105 -9.79 -2.84 -8.44
CA TYR A 105 -10.93 -3.63 -8.02
C TYR A 105 -11.62 -4.33 -9.20
N ASP A 106 -11.67 -3.69 -10.36
CA ASP A 106 -12.38 -4.22 -11.52
C ASP A 106 -11.64 -5.42 -12.13
N GLU A 107 -10.30 -5.44 -12.03
CA GLU A 107 -9.45 -6.52 -12.49
C GLU A 107 -9.34 -7.71 -11.50
N LEU A 108 -9.89 -7.59 -10.28
CA LEU A 108 -9.82 -8.67 -9.30
C LEU A 108 -10.73 -9.86 -9.66
N PRO A 109 -10.28 -11.12 -9.46
CA PRO A 109 -11.16 -12.28 -9.45
C PRO A 109 -12.31 -12.12 -8.44
N VAL A 110 -13.47 -12.69 -8.73
CA VAL A 110 -14.69 -12.56 -7.88
C VAL A 110 -14.40 -12.91 -6.41
N ASP A 111 -13.71 -14.03 -6.15
CA ASP A 111 -13.37 -14.45 -4.79
C ASP A 111 -12.48 -13.44 -4.06
N ASN A 112 -11.62 -12.74 -4.80
CA ASN A 112 -10.73 -11.70 -4.26
C ASN A 112 -11.47 -10.38 -4.03
N LYS A 113 -12.57 -10.09 -4.75
CA LYS A 113 -13.40 -8.89 -4.52
C LYS A 113 -14.05 -8.94 -3.14
N TYR A 114 -14.60 -10.09 -2.73
CA TYR A 114 -15.16 -10.24 -1.39
C TYR A 114 -14.12 -10.01 -0.28
N TYR A 115 -12.89 -10.49 -0.49
CA TYR A 115 -11.82 -10.27 0.47
C TYR A 115 -11.34 -8.81 0.50
N TYR A 116 -11.28 -8.15 -0.66
CA TYR A 116 -11.06 -6.71 -0.75
C TYR A 116 -12.11 -5.93 0.03
N ASP A 117 -13.39 -6.23 -0.21
CA ASP A 117 -14.52 -5.54 0.41
C ASP A 117 -14.52 -5.74 1.93
N TRP A 118 -14.18 -6.94 2.40
CA TRP A 118 -14.00 -7.22 3.82
C TRP A 118 -12.89 -6.37 4.45
N LEU A 119 -11.69 -6.35 3.85
CA LEU A 119 -10.58 -5.53 4.34
C LEU A 119 -10.91 -4.03 4.31
N ARG A 120 -11.61 -3.56 3.26
CA ARG A 120 -12.05 -2.18 3.15
C ARG A 120 -13.02 -1.81 4.27
N ALA A 121 -13.95 -2.71 4.59
CA ALA A 121 -14.88 -2.51 5.67
C ALA A 121 -14.18 -2.47 7.05
N GLU A 122 -13.15 -3.30 7.26
CA GLU A 122 -12.33 -3.22 8.47
C GLU A 122 -11.53 -1.92 8.58
N VAL A 123 -10.93 -1.45 7.49
CA VAL A 123 -10.26 -0.13 7.44
C VAL A 123 -11.25 0.98 7.82
N THR A 124 -12.45 0.94 7.24
CA THR A 124 -13.52 1.91 7.53
C THR A 124 -13.88 1.91 9.02
N PHE A 125 -14.01 0.72 9.60
CA PHE A 125 -14.37 0.55 11.00
C PHE A 125 -13.25 0.97 11.96
N TYR A 126 -12.03 0.42 11.79
CA TYR A 126 -10.95 0.54 12.77
C TYR A 126 -10.05 1.75 12.56
N TYR A 127 -9.84 2.18 11.33
CA TYR A 127 -8.92 3.28 11.01
C TYR A 127 -9.66 4.60 10.77
N GLU A 128 -10.69 4.60 9.92
CA GLU A 128 -11.47 5.80 9.59
C GLU A 128 -12.48 6.17 10.70
N LYS A 129 -12.69 5.26 11.66
CA LYS A 129 -13.58 5.43 12.81
C LYS A 129 -15.06 5.59 12.44
N GLU A 130 -15.45 5.17 11.24
CA GLU A 130 -16.84 5.16 10.77
C GLU A 130 -17.51 3.83 11.11
N GLN A 131 -17.79 3.61 12.40
CA GLN A 131 -18.20 2.30 12.92
C GLN A 131 -19.51 1.76 12.31
N GLN A 132 -20.52 2.61 12.12
CA GLN A 132 -21.79 2.18 11.53
C GLN A 132 -21.65 1.80 10.05
N ALA A 133 -20.89 2.58 9.29
CA ALA A 133 -20.63 2.32 7.87
C ALA A 133 -19.80 1.03 7.70
N GLY A 134 -18.73 0.89 8.49
CA GLY A 134 -17.90 -0.31 8.50
C GLY A 134 -18.67 -1.58 8.88
N LEU A 135 -19.52 -1.52 9.91
CA LEU A 135 -20.35 -2.67 10.32
C LEU A 135 -21.33 -3.08 9.22
N LYS A 136 -22.04 -2.12 8.62
CA LYS A 136 -22.97 -2.37 7.52
C LYS A 136 -22.27 -2.99 6.31
N ALA A 137 -21.07 -2.51 5.98
CA ALA A 137 -20.25 -3.08 4.91
C ALA A 137 -19.82 -4.52 5.23
N LEU A 138 -19.36 -4.80 6.46
CA LEU A 138 -19.01 -6.16 6.91
C LEU A 138 -20.21 -7.12 6.83
N GLU A 139 -21.39 -6.71 7.27
CA GLU A 139 -22.61 -7.51 7.17
C GLU A 139 -23.00 -7.82 5.72
N THR A 140 -22.78 -6.87 4.82
CA THR A 140 -23.07 -7.02 3.39
C THR A 140 -22.15 -8.07 2.78
N VAL A 141 -20.85 -8.00 3.06
CA VAL A 141 -19.88 -8.99 2.58
C VAL A 141 -20.17 -10.37 3.17
N TYR A 142 -20.48 -10.46 4.47
CA TYR A 142 -20.81 -11.72 5.12
C TYR A 142 -22.01 -12.41 4.47
N LYS A 143 -23.07 -11.67 4.14
CA LYS A 143 -24.25 -12.21 3.44
C LYS A 143 -23.97 -12.64 2.00
N ALA A 144 -22.99 -12.03 1.34
CA ALA A 144 -22.67 -12.32 -0.05
C ALA A 144 -21.80 -13.59 -0.23
N VAL A 145 -21.12 -14.03 0.84
CA VAL A 145 -20.22 -15.20 0.84
C VAL A 145 -20.87 -16.45 1.43
N MET A 146 -22.08 -16.32 2.00
CA MET A 146 -22.92 -17.40 2.51
C MET A 146 -23.89 -17.93 1.45
#